data_AF-A0A965G0G7-F1
#
_entry.id   AF-A0A965G0G7-F1
#
_cell.length_a   1.000
_cell.length_b   1.000
_cell.length_c   1.000
_cell.angle_alpha   90.00
_cell.angle_beta   90.00
_cell.angle_gamma   90.00
#
_symmetry.space_group_name_H-M   'P 1'
#
loop_
_entity.id
_entity.type
_entity.pdbx_description
1 polymer ?
#
loop_
_entity_poly.entity_id
_entity_poly.type
_entity_poly.pdbx_seq_one_letter_code
_entity_poly.pdbx_strand_id
1 'polypeptide(L)'
;ENSSSSGYTTEKLVEPMLAGSLPIYWGNPEVARDFNPRSFINVSDFPSFDAAIEHILKVDADDELYLSYLREPWFNDNTPPQWFDPMIQFQALQGFLSAPRSSSPRVYRDRKLRSHAYSSGLHRAFSGLACRLDGQLWKLGWR
;
A
#
# COMPACT_ATOMS: atom_id res chain seq x y z
N GLU A 1 -2.41 -8.33 -4.97
CA GLU A 1 -2.66 -6.88 -4.83
C GLU A 1 -3.07 -6.28 -6.17
N ASN A 2 -3.65 -5.08 -6.16
CA ASN A 2 -4.06 -4.40 -7.40
C ASN A 2 -2.87 -3.81 -8.19
N SER A 3 -1.73 -3.62 -7.54
CA SER A 3 -0.45 -3.22 -8.14
C SER A 3 0.71 -3.81 -7.33
N SER A 4 1.91 -3.82 -7.91
CA SER A 4 3.13 -4.21 -7.21
C SER A 4 3.91 -2.99 -6.75
N SER A 5 4.28 -2.96 -5.48
CA SER A 5 5.04 -1.87 -4.85
C SER A 5 5.71 -2.36 -3.56
N SER A 6 6.94 -1.90 -3.29
CA SER A 6 7.65 -2.24 -2.05
C SER A 6 6.86 -1.76 -0.82
N GLY A 7 6.71 -2.63 0.18
CA GLY A 7 5.93 -2.39 1.40
C GLY A 7 4.41 -2.46 1.22
N TYR A 8 3.89 -2.74 0.03
CA TYR A 8 2.44 -2.75 -0.22
C TYR A 8 1.83 -4.15 0.01
N THR A 9 1.71 -4.52 1.28
CA THR A 9 1.02 -5.73 1.71
C THR A 9 -0.27 -5.35 2.44
N THR A 10 -1.41 -5.84 1.96
CA THR A 10 -2.73 -5.53 2.53
C THR A 10 -3.36 -6.77 3.15
N GLU A 11 -4.64 -6.66 3.54
CA GLU A 11 -5.46 -7.75 4.08
C GLU A 11 -5.49 -9.00 3.19
N LYS A 12 -5.28 -8.86 1.89
CA LYS A 12 -5.43 -9.94 0.90
C LYS A 12 -4.46 -11.11 1.10
N LEU A 13 -3.34 -10.90 1.79
CA LEU A 13 -2.45 -12.00 2.19
C LEU A 13 -2.93 -12.67 3.48
N VAL A 14 -3.42 -11.88 4.43
CA VAL A 14 -3.76 -12.32 5.79
C VAL A 14 -5.14 -12.98 5.86
N GLU A 15 -6.11 -12.52 5.06
CA GLU A 15 -7.47 -13.07 5.04
C GLU A 15 -7.50 -14.57 4.70
N PRO A 16 -6.79 -15.08 3.66
CA PRO A 16 -6.70 -16.52 3.41
C PRO A 16 -6.03 -17.29 4.55
N MET A 17 -4.95 -16.75 5.14
CA MET A 17 -4.28 -17.36 6.29
C MET A 17 -5.26 -17.54 7.46
N LEU A 18 -6.06 -16.51 7.78
CA LEU A 18 -7.08 -16.55 8.83
C LEU A 18 -8.22 -17.52 8.50
N ALA A 19 -8.55 -17.69 7.22
CA ALA A 19 -9.55 -18.64 6.75
C ALA A 19 -9.04 -20.10 6.75
N GLY A 20 -7.75 -20.33 7.04
CA GLY A 20 -7.13 -21.66 6.98
C GLY A 20 -6.90 -22.16 5.56
N SER A 21 -6.78 -21.26 4.59
CA SER A 21 -6.45 -21.58 3.19
C SER A 21 -5.06 -21.10 2.81
N LEU A 22 -4.45 -21.79 1.84
CA LEU A 22 -3.11 -21.45 1.33
C LEU A 22 -3.17 -20.16 0.49
N PRO A 23 -2.51 -19.07 0.90
CA PRO A 23 -2.49 -17.85 0.09
C PRO A 23 -1.61 -18.02 -1.15
N ILE A 24 -2.09 -17.52 -2.29
CA ILE A 24 -1.31 -17.33 -3.52
C ILE A 24 -1.16 -15.82 -3.71
N TYR A 25 0.06 -15.30 -3.54
CA TYR A 25 0.30 -13.87 -3.38
C TYR A 25 1.13 -13.26 -4.51
N TRP A 26 0.76 -12.04 -4.90
CA TRP A 26 1.53 -11.15 -5.77
C TRP A 26 1.25 -9.69 -5.38
N GLY A 27 2.28 -8.86 -5.21
CA GLY A 27 2.10 -7.48 -4.78
C GLY A 27 3.40 -6.86 -4.29
N ASN A 28 3.67 -6.94 -3.00
CA ASN A 28 4.91 -6.47 -2.39
C ASN A 28 6.10 -7.39 -2.74
N PRO A 29 7.12 -6.93 -3.49
CA PRO A 29 8.32 -7.73 -3.76
C PRO A 29 9.13 -8.08 -2.50
N GLU A 30 8.91 -7.35 -1.41
CA GLU A 30 9.59 -7.54 -0.13
C GLU A 30 8.71 -8.25 0.92
N VAL A 31 7.63 -8.91 0.50
CA VAL A 31 6.68 -9.59 1.42
C VAL A 31 7.36 -10.58 2.38
N ALA A 32 8.45 -11.21 1.96
CA ALA A 32 9.23 -12.15 2.78
C ALA A 32 9.93 -11.51 3.99
N ARG A 33 10.03 -10.16 4.04
CA ARG A 33 10.52 -9.45 5.23
C ARG A 33 9.55 -9.57 6.41
N ASP A 34 8.26 -9.58 6.10
CA ASP A 34 7.19 -9.49 7.10
C ASP A 34 6.60 -10.87 7.39
N PHE A 35 6.46 -11.71 6.36
CA PHE A 35 5.83 -13.03 6.44
C PHE A 35 6.80 -14.15 6.04
N ASN A 36 6.61 -15.33 6.63
CA ASN A 36 7.38 -16.53 6.31
C ASN A 36 7.05 -17.00 4.88
N PRO A 37 8.01 -16.99 3.93
CA PRO A 37 7.77 -17.40 2.54
C PRO A 37 7.41 -18.88 2.39
N ARG A 38 7.55 -19.68 3.45
CA ARG A 38 7.13 -21.09 3.47
C ARG A 38 5.65 -21.28 3.84
N SER A 39 4.94 -20.21 4.22
CA SER A 39 3.52 -20.25 4.61
C SER A 39 2.55 -19.83 3.50
N PHE A 40 3.05 -19.42 2.34
CA PHE A 40 2.25 -19.02 1.18
C PHE A 40 3.03 -19.26 -0.12
N ILE A 41 2.33 -19.21 -1.25
CA ILE A 41 2.96 -19.25 -2.59
C ILE A 41 3.18 -17.82 -3.06
N ASN A 42 4.43 -17.38 -3.14
CA ASN A 42 4.78 -16.09 -3.73
C ASN A 42 4.97 -16.24 -5.24
N VAL A 43 4.08 -15.65 -6.04
CA VAL A 43 4.15 -15.74 -7.50
C VAL A 43 5.41 -15.07 -8.06
N SER A 44 5.96 -14.09 -7.34
CA SER A 44 7.21 -13.40 -7.72
C SER A 44 8.47 -14.27 -7.62
N ASP A 45 8.42 -15.43 -6.95
CA ASP A 45 9.56 -16.34 -6.84
C ASP A 45 9.74 -17.20 -8.11
N PHE A 46 8.79 -17.17 -9.03
CA PHE A 46 8.79 -17.95 -10.26
C PHE A 46 9.23 -17.12 -11.47
N PRO A 47 9.92 -17.73 -12.46
CA PRO A 47 10.40 -17.03 -13.64
C PRO A 47 9.27 -16.60 -14.59
N SER A 48 8.09 -17.22 -14.49
CA SER A 48 6.92 -16.92 -15.31
C SER A 48 5.63 -17.30 -14.57
N PHE A 49 4.49 -16.78 -15.04
CA PHE A 49 3.18 -17.21 -14.55
C PHE A 49 2.93 -18.69 -14.84
N ASP A 50 3.38 -19.22 -15.98
CA ASP A 50 3.23 -20.64 -16.30
C ASP A 50 3.96 -21.52 -15.27
N ALA A 51 5.19 -21.14 -14.90
CA ALA A 51 5.94 -21.86 -13.86
C ALA A 51 5.26 -21.78 -12.48
N ALA A 52 4.66 -20.64 -12.15
CA ALA A 52 3.87 -20.50 -10.92
C ALA A 52 2.61 -21.38 -10.95
N ILE A 53 1.90 -21.42 -12.08
CA ILE A 53 0.70 -22.24 -12.27
C ILE A 53 1.04 -23.73 -12.18
N GLU A 54 2.13 -24.18 -12.81
CA GLU A 54 2.60 -25.56 -12.70
C GLU A 54 2.88 -25.95 -11.24
N HIS A 55 3.50 -25.06 -10.46
CA HIS A 55 3.72 -25.29 -9.03
C HIS A 55 2.41 -25.32 -8.23
N ILE A 56 1.47 -24.42 -8.51
CA ILE A 56 0.15 -24.42 -7.86
C ILE A 56 -0.59 -25.74 -8.13
N LEU A 57 -0.61 -26.21 -9.39
CA LEU A 57 -1.23 -27.50 -9.75
C LEU A 57 -0.55 -28.68 -9.05
N LYS A 58 0.78 -28.63 -8.90
CA LYS A 58 1.52 -29.63 -8.14
C LYS A 58 1.12 -29.64 -6.66
N VAL A 59 0.98 -28.47 -6.04
CA VAL A 59 0.56 -28.33 -4.64
C VAL A 59 -0.88 -28.81 -4.45
N ASP A 60 -1.79 -28.50 -5.39
CA ASP A 60 -3.19 -28.95 -5.36
C ASP A 60 -3.33 -30.48 -5.49
N ALA A 61 -2.41 -31.13 -6.22
CA ALA A 61 -2.41 -32.58 -6.41
C ALA A 61 -1.71 -33.38 -5.29
N ASP A 62 -1.04 -32.73 -4.34
CA ASP A 62 -0.24 -33.36 -3.28
C ASP A 62 -0.65 -32.82 -1.90
N ASP A 63 -1.50 -33.58 -1.21
CA ASP A 63 -2.03 -33.23 0.12
C ASP A 63 -0.91 -32.95 1.15
N GLU A 64 0.19 -33.70 1.14
CA GLU A 64 1.25 -33.49 2.12
C GLU A 64 2.05 -32.22 1.82
N LEU A 65 2.28 -31.93 0.54
CA LEU A 65 2.88 -30.66 0.14
C LEU A 65 1.97 -29.48 0.51
N TYR A 66 0.66 -29.57 0.24
CA TYR A 66 -0.31 -28.55 0.66
C TYR A 66 -0.30 -28.35 2.19
N LEU A 67 -0.39 -29.44 2.96
CA LEU A 67 -0.37 -29.40 4.42
C LEU A 67 0.96 -28.89 4.96
N SER A 68 2.08 -29.08 4.24
CA SER A 68 3.37 -28.53 4.65
C SER A 68 3.36 -27.00 4.71
N TYR A 69 2.69 -26.32 3.77
CA TYR A 69 2.52 -24.87 3.83
C TYR A 69 1.63 -24.43 5.00
N LEU A 70 0.52 -25.13 5.23
CA LEU A 70 -0.43 -24.78 6.30
C LEU A 70 0.13 -24.99 7.71
N ARG A 71 1.10 -25.91 7.87
CA ARG A 71 1.79 -26.17 9.14
C ARG A 71 2.86 -25.11 9.47
N GLU A 72 3.27 -24.32 8.49
CA GLU A 72 4.29 -23.29 8.69
C GLU A 72 3.73 -22.08 9.47
N PRO A 73 4.50 -21.49 10.40
CA PRO A 73 4.10 -20.25 11.04
C PRO A 73 4.03 -19.13 10.01
N TRP A 74 3.07 -18.20 10.16
CA TRP A 74 2.86 -17.11 9.20
C TRP A 74 3.97 -16.06 9.22
N PHE A 75 4.59 -15.85 10.39
CA PHE A 75 5.67 -14.89 10.56
C PHE A 75 7.02 -15.60 10.61
N ASN A 76 8.05 -14.88 10.18
CA ASN A 76 9.44 -15.31 10.33
C ASN A 76 9.74 -15.57 11.82
N ASP A 77 10.43 -16.68 12.10
CA ASP A 77 10.74 -17.13 13.46
C ASP A 77 9.50 -17.25 14.38
N ASN A 78 8.31 -17.44 13.79
CA ASN A 78 7.01 -17.45 14.48
C ASN A 78 6.79 -16.22 15.38
N THR A 79 7.41 -15.09 15.03
CA THR A 79 7.40 -13.86 15.82
C THR A 79 6.88 -12.72 14.95
N PRO A 80 5.76 -12.06 15.32
CA PRO A 80 5.27 -10.91 14.58
C PRO A 80 6.33 -9.81 14.48
N PRO A 81 6.47 -9.13 13.34
CA PRO A 81 7.41 -8.03 13.22
C PRO A 81 7.11 -6.89 14.21
N GLN A 82 8.15 -6.18 14.65
CA GLN A 82 8.01 -5.15 15.68
C GLN A 82 6.96 -4.06 15.37
N TRP A 83 6.75 -3.71 14.09
CA TRP A 83 5.76 -2.68 13.72
C TRP A 83 4.30 -3.11 13.93
N PHE A 84 4.05 -4.39 14.21
CA PHE A 84 2.75 -4.88 14.67
C PHE A 84 2.52 -4.67 16.18
N ASP A 85 3.55 -4.29 16.95
CA ASP A 85 3.41 -4.00 18.38
C ASP A 85 2.56 -2.72 18.59
N PRO A 86 1.39 -2.84 19.26
CA PRO A 86 0.55 -1.68 19.58
C PRO A 86 1.29 -0.60 20.38
N MET A 87 2.30 -0.98 21.16
CA MET A 87 3.07 -0.04 21.98
C MET A 87 3.95 0.88 21.12
N ILE A 88 4.52 0.38 20.02
CA ILE A 88 5.26 1.23 19.07
C ILE A 88 4.34 2.28 18.46
N GLN A 89 3.13 1.86 18.06
CA GLN A 89 2.13 2.77 17.49
C GLN A 89 1.64 3.79 18.52
N PHE A 90 1.43 3.35 19.76
CA PHE A 90 1.03 4.22 20.87
C PHE A 90 2.11 5.26 21.19
N GLN A 91 3.37 4.86 21.27
CA GLN A 91 4.50 5.78 21.51
C GLN A 91 4.63 6.82 20.40
N ALA A 92 4.47 6.41 19.13
CA ALA A 92 4.47 7.34 18.00
C ALA A 92 3.32 8.37 18.12
N LEU A 93 2.12 7.91 18.48
CA LEU A 93 0.97 8.79 18.71
C LEU A 93 1.20 9.74 19.89
N GLN A 94 1.74 9.25 21.01
CA GLN A 94 2.10 10.08 22.15
C GLN A 94 3.11 11.16 21.76
N GLY A 95 4.18 10.79 21.04
CA GLY A 95 5.17 11.73 20.53
C GLY A 95 4.54 12.80 19.65
N PHE A 96 3.62 12.42 18.75
CA PHE A 96 2.86 13.37 17.94
C PHE A 96 1.98 14.31 18.77
N LEU A 97 1.29 13.80 19.79
CA LEU A 97 0.41 14.60 20.66
C LEU A 97 1.19 15.56 21.56
N SER A 98 2.37 15.15 22.03
CA SER A 98 3.24 15.94 22.90
C SER A 98 4.13 16.91 22.13
N ALA A 99 4.29 16.75 20.81
CA ALA A 99 5.12 17.63 19.99
C ALA A 99 4.60 19.09 20.04
N PRO A 100 5.48 20.08 20.24
CA PRO A 100 5.08 21.49 20.23
C PRO A 100 4.50 21.84 18.87
N ARG A 101 3.27 22.37 18.86
CA ARG A 101 2.61 22.80 17.64
C ARG A 101 3.13 24.17 17.24
N SER A 102 3.67 24.29 16.02
CA SER A 102 3.83 25.60 15.41
C SER A 102 2.47 26.08 14.90
N SER A 103 2.13 27.34 15.19
CA SER A 103 0.95 27.98 14.60
C SER A 103 1.26 28.34 13.15
N SER A 104 1.22 27.36 12.25
CA SER A 104 1.18 27.63 10.82
C SER A 104 -0.25 28.03 10.43
N PRO A 105 -0.45 29.14 9.69
CA PRO A 105 -1.77 29.46 9.15
C PRO A 105 -2.28 28.26 8.36
N ARG A 106 -3.51 27.81 8.61
CA ARG A 106 -4.16 26.84 7.73
C ARG A 106 -4.35 27.50 6.37
N VAL A 107 -3.44 27.20 5.44
CA VAL A 107 -3.59 27.60 4.04
C VAL A 107 -4.64 26.68 3.43
N TYR A 108 -5.90 27.12 3.46
CA TYR A 108 -6.91 26.54 2.59
C TYR A 108 -6.47 26.85 1.16
N ARG A 109 -6.07 25.81 0.41
CA ARG A 109 -6.06 25.93 -1.04
C ARG A 109 -7.49 26.25 -1.44
N ASP A 110 -7.75 27.47 -1.88
CA ASP A 110 -9.03 27.83 -2.47
C ASP A 110 -9.24 26.88 -3.64
N ARG A 111 -10.09 25.86 -3.44
CA ARG A 111 -10.45 24.92 -4.49
C ARG A 111 -11.35 25.57 -5.54
N LYS A 112 -11.65 26.87 -5.43
CA LYS A 112 -12.48 27.63 -6.38
C LYS A 112 -13.84 26.97 -6.62
N LEU A 113 -14.30 26.09 -5.73
CA LEU A 113 -15.53 25.30 -5.90
C LEU A 113 -16.76 26.23 -5.98
N ARG A 114 -16.77 27.29 -5.14
CA ARG A 114 -17.80 28.33 -5.20
C ARG A 114 -17.73 29.19 -6.45
N SER A 115 -16.52 29.50 -6.95
CA SER A 115 -16.39 30.23 -8.22
C SER A 115 -16.78 29.38 -9.43
N HIS A 116 -16.61 28.06 -9.42
CA HIS A 116 -17.12 27.22 -10.51
C HIS A 116 -18.65 27.25 -10.62
N ALA A 117 -19.34 27.21 -9.47
CA ALA A 117 -20.81 27.21 -9.40
C ALA A 117 -21.46 28.58 -9.62
N TYR A 118 -20.84 29.68 -9.15
CA TYR A 118 -21.49 31.00 -9.11
C TYR A 118 -20.76 32.13 -9.85
N SER A 119 -19.60 31.87 -10.48
CA SER A 119 -18.91 32.96 -11.20
C SER A 119 -19.48 33.18 -12.60
N SER A 120 -19.46 34.45 -13.02
CA SER A 120 -19.83 34.84 -14.37
C SER A 120 -18.90 34.22 -15.41
N GLY A 121 -19.37 34.05 -16.65
CA GLY A 121 -18.57 33.43 -17.73
C GLY A 121 -17.21 34.12 -17.94
N LEU A 122 -17.16 35.45 -17.81
CA LEU A 122 -15.94 36.24 -17.88
C LEU A 122 -14.95 35.90 -16.76
N HIS A 123 -15.42 35.78 -15.52
CA HIS A 123 -14.58 35.44 -14.38
C HIS A 123 -13.97 34.04 -14.52
N ARG A 124 -14.73 33.07 -15.06
CA ARG A 124 -14.19 31.73 -15.36
C ARG A 124 -13.07 31.79 -16.41
N ALA A 125 -13.25 32.54 -17.48
CA ALA A 125 -12.24 32.67 -18.54
C ALA A 125 -10.92 33.28 -18.04
N PHE A 126 -10.99 34.39 -17.28
CA PHE A 126 -9.81 35.00 -16.68
C PHE A 126 -9.12 34.09 -15.66
N SER A 127 -9.88 33.40 -14.83
CA SER A 127 -9.33 32.46 -13.84
C SER A 127 -8.61 31.26 -14.48
N GLY A 128 -9.13 30.77 -15.61
CA GLY A 128 -8.51 29.69 -16.37
C GLY A 128 -7.23 30.13 -17.07
N LEU A 129 -7.19 31.34 -17.63
CA LEU A 129 -5.99 31.90 -18.25
C LEU A 129 -4.87 32.11 -17.21
N ALA A 130 -5.21 32.68 -16.06
CA ALA A 130 -4.27 32.89 -14.96
C ALA A 130 -3.70 31.55 -14.44
N CYS A 131 -4.53 30.52 -14.31
CA CYS A 131 -4.08 29.19 -13.87
C CYS A 131 -3.14 28.52 -14.89
N ARG A 132 -3.39 28.72 -16.19
CA ARG A 132 -2.51 28.22 -17.27
C ARG A 132 -1.15 28.92 -17.28
N LEU A 133 -1.15 30.24 -17.07
CA LEU A 133 0.10 31.01 -16.96
C LEU A 133 0.90 30.61 -15.73
N ASP A 134 0.26 30.46 -14.56
CA ASP A 134 0.94 30.01 -13.34
C ASP A 134 1.54 28.61 -13.51
N GLY A 135 0.81 27.70 -14.16
CA GLY A 135 1.33 26.37 -14.51
C GLY A 135 2.50 26.38 -15.50
N GLN A 136 2.55 27.35 -16.42
CA GLN A 136 3.71 27.51 -17.32
C GLN A 136 4.92 28.11 -16.59
N LEU A 137 4.71 29.07 -15.71
CA LEU A 137 5.78 29.67 -14.90
C LEU A 137 6.42 28.65 -13.96
N TRP A 138 5.63 27.75 -13.36
CA TRP A 138 6.14 26.63 -12.56
C TRP A 138 6.98 25.65 -13.40
N LYS A 139 6.54 25.33 -14.62
CA LYS A 139 7.31 24.48 -15.55
C LYS A 139 8.61 25.12 -16.04
N LEU A 140 8.65 26.44 -16.10
CA LEU A 140 9.84 27.22 -16.47
C LEU A 140 10.77 27.49 -15.26
N GLY A 141 10.39 27.06 -14.05
CA GLY A 141 11.20 27.20 -12.84
C GLY A 141 11.29 28.63 -12.30
N TRP A 142 10.37 29.51 -12.70
CA TRP A 142 10.35 30.91 -12.27
C TRP A 142 9.59 31.10 -10.95
N ARG A 143 9.06 30.01 -10.41
CA ARG A 143 8.28 29.93 -9.19
C ARG A 143 8.46 28.58 -8.51
#